data_AF-A0A2V8QAN1-F1
#
_entry.id   AF-A0A2V8QAN1-F1
#
_cell.length_a   1.000
_cell.length_b   1.000
_cell.length_c   1.000
_cell.angle_alpha   90.00
_cell.angle_beta   90.00
_cell.angle_gamma   90.00
#
_symmetry.space_group_name_H-M   'P 1'
#
loop_
_entity.id
_entity.type
_entity.pdbx_description
1 polymer ?
#
loop_
_entity_poly.entity_id
_entity_poly.type
_entity_poly.pdbx_seq_one_letter_code
_entity_poly.pdbx_strand_id
1 'polypeptide(L)'
;ERTAAINEFAGAPTSADAGARGRSLRKVAEHGTLATQESNRAFVLMQYFGYLRRNPNDPQDTDYTGYDFWLTKLNQFNGNAVNAEMVKAFILSGEYRHRFGP
;
A
#
# COMPACT_ATOMS: atom_id res chain seq x y z
N GLU A 1 7.54 10.02 16.86
CA GLU A 1 6.67 10.39 15.72
C GLU A 1 5.20 10.60 16.05
N ARG A 2 4.41 9.59 16.43
CA ARG A 2 3.02 9.81 16.92
C ARG A 2 2.98 10.90 18.01
N THR A 3 3.88 10.82 18.98
CA THR A 3 4.04 11.82 20.05
C THR A 3 4.45 13.20 19.52
N ALA A 4 5.21 13.29 18.41
CA ALA A 4 5.62 14.57 17.84
C ALA A 4 4.47 15.28 17.10
N ALA A 5 3.60 14.52 16.42
CA ALA A 5 2.36 15.05 15.83
C ALA A 5 1.34 15.45 16.91
N ILE A 6 1.27 14.68 18.00
CA ILE A 6 0.47 15.01 19.18
C ILE A 6 1.00 16.27 19.86
N ASN A 7 2.31 16.40 20.08
CA ASN A 7 2.90 17.58 20.73
C ASN A 7 2.73 18.85 19.88
N GLU A 8 2.82 18.74 18.55
CA GLU A 8 2.53 19.86 17.63
C GLU A 8 1.08 20.35 17.76
N PHE A 9 0.15 19.42 17.96
CA PHE A 9 -1.27 19.74 18.15
C PHE A 9 -1.58 20.21 19.58
N ALA A 10 -0.93 19.61 20.58
CA ALA A 10 -1.12 19.91 21.99
C ALA A 10 -0.57 21.28 22.41
N GLY A 11 0.27 21.90 21.57
CA GLY A 11 0.66 23.31 21.71
C GLY A 11 -0.44 24.29 21.28
N ALA A 12 -1.54 23.82 20.68
CA ALA A 12 -2.66 24.66 20.28
C ALA A 12 -3.66 24.84 21.44
N PRO A 13 -4.22 26.05 21.62
CA PRO A 13 -5.18 26.33 22.69
C PRO A 13 -6.50 25.57 22.52
N THR A 14 -6.88 25.18 21.30
CA THR A 14 -8.05 24.35 21.01
C THR A 14 -7.84 23.48 19.78
N SER A 15 -8.63 22.41 19.64
CA SER A 15 -8.66 21.58 18.43
C SER A 15 -9.20 22.29 17.17
N ALA A 16 -9.74 23.49 17.32
CA ALA A 16 -10.23 24.32 16.22
C ALA A 16 -9.12 25.13 15.52
N ASP A 17 -7.90 25.18 16.07
CA ASP A 17 -6.77 25.86 15.43
C ASP A 17 -6.46 25.23 14.06
N ALA A 18 -6.73 25.99 12.98
CA ALA A 18 -6.51 25.53 11.61
C ALA A 18 -5.01 25.35 11.28
N GLY A 19 -4.14 26.19 11.85
CA GLY A 19 -2.70 26.12 11.62
C GLY A 19 -2.08 24.90 12.30
N ALA A 20 -2.45 24.62 13.53
CA ALA A 20 -2.01 23.43 14.25
C ALA A 20 -2.49 22.14 13.55
N ARG A 21 -3.75 22.08 13.12
CA ARG A 21 -4.29 20.97 12.30
C ARG A 21 -3.50 20.76 11.02
N GLY A 22 -3.24 21.83 10.28
CA GLY A 22 -2.48 21.78 9.03
C GLY A 22 -1.06 21.25 9.22
N ARG A 23 -0.35 21.69 10.26
CA ARG A 23 1.01 21.20 10.57
C ARG A 23 1.01 19.75 11.03
N SER A 24 0.07 19.35 11.89
CA SER A 24 -0.05 17.95 12.31
C SER A 24 -0.39 17.02 11.15
N LEU A 25 -1.31 17.41 10.26
CA LEU A 25 -1.63 16.64 9.05
C LEU A 25 -0.42 16.50 8.14
N ARG A 26 0.30 17.61 7.89
CA ARG A 26 1.51 17.60 7.06
C ARG A 26 2.59 16.66 7.61
N LYS A 27 2.84 16.68 8.93
CA LYS A 27 3.79 15.73 9.56
C LYS A 27 3.40 14.28 9.35
N VAL A 28 2.10 13.95 9.38
CA VAL A 28 1.62 12.59 9.11
C VAL A 28 1.76 12.24 7.61
N ALA A 29 1.41 13.17 6.73
CA ALA A 29 1.49 12.98 5.28
C ALA A 29 2.93 12.81 4.77
N GLU A 30 3.88 13.56 5.33
CA GLU A 30 5.30 13.49 5.00
C GLU A 30 6.05 12.36 5.75
N HIS A 31 5.33 11.56 6.54
CA HIS A 31 5.95 10.54 7.37
C HIS A 31 6.46 9.36 6.54
N GLY A 32 7.74 8.99 6.72
CA GLY A 32 8.39 7.93 5.96
C GLY A 32 7.65 6.58 6.01
N THR A 33 7.11 6.19 7.17
CA THR A 33 6.31 4.95 7.27
C THR A 33 5.04 4.99 6.42
N LEU A 34 4.35 6.14 6.33
CA LEU A 34 3.18 6.26 5.47
C LEU A 34 3.60 6.12 4.01
N ALA A 35 4.68 6.81 3.61
CA ALA A 35 5.23 6.71 2.26
C ALA A 35 5.61 5.26 1.90
N THR A 36 6.25 4.51 2.80
CA THR A 36 6.57 3.09 2.58
C THR A 36 5.31 2.24 2.47
N GLN A 37 4.32 2.43 3.35
CA GLN A 37 3.07 1.65 3.33
C GLN A 37 2.28 1.89 2.04
N GLU A 38 2.11 3.14 1.63
CA GLU A 38 1.41 3.49 0.39
C GLU A 38 2.18 3.04 -0.84
N SER A 39 3.52 3.12 -0.82
CA SER A 39 4.35 2.60 -1.91
C SER A 39 4.19 1.08 -2.07
N ASN A 40 4.14 0.33 -0.96
CA ASN A 40 3.92 -1.12 -1.00
C ASN A 40 2.51 -1.47 -1.52
N ARG A 41 1.48 -0.74 -1.08
CA ARG A 41 0.10 -0.86 -1.59
C ARG A 41 0.04 -0.61 -3.10
N ALA A 42 0.60 0.52 -3.55
CA ALA A 42 0.65 0.90 -4.95
C ALA A 42 1.45 -0.10 -5.79
N PHE A 43 2.56 -0.62 -5.26
CA PHE A 43 3.35 -1.65 -5.94
C PHE A 43 2.54 -2.92 -6.15
N VAL A 44 1.82 -3.42 -5.13
CA VAL A 44 0.94 -4.59 -5.28
C VAL A 44 -0.11 -4.33 -6.34
N LEU A 45 -0.76 -3.17 -6.32
CA LEU A 45 -1.77 -2.80 -7.30
C LEU A 45 -1.21 -2.75 -8.74
N MET A 46 0.00 -2.22 -8.92
CA MET A 46 0.67 -2.19 -10.21
C MET A 46 0.87 -3.59 -10.79
N GLN A 47 1.08 -4.62 -9.97
CA GLN A 47 1.23 -6.00 -10.46
C GLN A 47 -0.08 -6.54 -11.06
N TYR A 48 -1.22 -6.23 -10.45
CA TYR A 48 -2.54 -6.58 -10.99
C TYR A 48 -2.77 -5.88 -12.34
N PHE A 49 -2.47 -4.59 -12.43
CA PHE A 49 -2.63 -3.83 -13.67
C PHE A 49 -1.66 -4.28 -14.77
N GLY A 50 -0.39 -4.45 -14.43
CA GLY A 50 0.67 -4.76 -15.39
C GLY A 50 0.59 -6.18 -15.92
N TYR A 51 0.36 -7.17 -15.06
CA TYR A 51 0.35 -8.58 -15.45
C TYR A 51 -1.06 -9.08 -15.75
N LEU A 52 -2.04 -8.82 -14.87
CA LEU A 52 -3.39 -9.40 -15.01
C LEU A 52 -4.37 -8.49 -15.76
N ARG A 53 -3.99 -7.22 -16.01
CA ARG A 53 -4.78 -6.22 -16.74
C ARG A 53 -6.20 -6.06 -16.17
N ARG A 54 -6.32 -6.06 -14.83
CA ARG A 54 -7.59 -5.96 -14.11
C ARG A 54 -7.40 -5.37 -12.71
N ASN A 55 -8.47 -4.90 -12.07
CA ASN A 55 -8.44 -4.58 -10.65
C ASN A 55 -8.36 -5.86 -9.80
N PRO A 56 -7.85 -5.78 -8.56
CA PRO A 56 -7.78 -6.93 -7.67
C PRO A 56 -9.14 -7.52 -7.28
N ASN A 57 -10.22 -6.73 -7.37
CA ASN A 57 -11.59 -7.11 -7.06
C ASN A 57 -12.53 -7.07 -8.28
N ASP A 58 -11.97 -7.10 -9.49
CA ASP A 58 -12.78 -7.32 -10.70
C ASP A 58 -13.45 -8.70 -10.64
N PRO A 59 -14.53 -8.97 -11.40
CA PRO A 59 -15.47 -10.09 -11.17
C PRO A 59 -14.88 -11.51 -11.09
N GLN A 60 -13.62 -11.70 -11.48
CA GLN A 60 -12.89 -12.96 -11.28
C GLN A 60 -12.64 -13.26 -9.79
N ASP A 61 -12.55 -12.22 -8.96
CA ASP A 61 -12.42 -12.27 -7.51
C ASP A 61 -13.64 -11.60 -6.85
N THR A 62 -14.12 -12.14 -5.74
CA THR A 62 -15.29 -11.59 -5.02
C THR A 62 -14.92 -10.58 -3.94
N ASP A 63 -13.63 -10.42 -3.66
CA ASP A 63 -13.09 -9.55 -2.62
C ASP A 63 -11.61 -9.17 -2.88
N TYR A 64 -10.94 -8.59 -1.87
CA TYR A 64 -9.54 -8.18 -1.93
C TYR A 64 -8.57 -9.18 -1.28
N THR A 65 -8.99 -10.41 -0.98
CA THR A 65 -8.16 -11.38 -0.24
C THR A 65 -6.81 -11.65 -0.90
N GLY A 66 -6.77 -11.78 -2.23
CA GLY A 66 -5.53 -11.92 -2.99
C GLY A 66 -4.61 -10.71 -2.86
N TYR A 67 -5.17 -9.51 -2.93
CA TYR A 67 -4.41 -8.27 -2.77
C TYR A 67 -3.82 -8.16 -1.36
N ASP A 68 -4.63 -8.41 -0.33
CA ASP A 68 -4.21 -8.35 1.07
C ASP A 68 -3.17 -9.41 1.40
N PHE A 69 -3.28 -10.61 0.82
CA PHE A 69 -2.27 -11.65 0.91
C PHE A 69 -0.92 -11.15 0.38
N TRP A 70 -0.89 -10.60 -0.84
CA TRP A 70 0.36 -10.12 -1.44
C TRP A 70 0.93 -8.91 -0.72
N LEU A 71 0.09 -7.97 -0.28
CA LEU A 71 0.52 -6.83 0.53
C LEU A 71 1.13 -7.30 1.85
N THR A 72 0.50 -8.25 2.52
CA THR A 72 1.01 -8.85 3.77
C THR A 72 2.35 -9.52 3.55
N LYS A 73 2.48 -10.33 2.49
CA LYS A 73 3.73 -11.00 2.13
C LYS A 73 4.84 -9.97 1.82
N LEU A 74 4.55 -8.95 1.03
CA LEU A 74 5.51 -7.88 0.71
C LEU A 74 6.00 -7.16 1.98
N ASN A 75 5.09 -6.86 2.91
CA ASN A 75 5.43 -6.24 4.18
C ASN A 75 6.28 -7.16 5.08
N GLN A 76 6.01 -8.47 5.10
CA GLN A 76 6.84 -9.45 5.83
C GLN A 76 8.28 -9.48 5.33
N PHE A 77 8.50 -9.19 4.05
CA PHE A 77 9.83 -9.09 3.44
C PHE A 77 10.34 -7.65 3.34
N ASN A 78 9.83 -6.72 4.16
CA ASN A 78 10.26 -5.32 4.22
C ASN A 78 10.23 -4.60 2.86
N GLY A 79 9.23 -4.88 2.02
CA GLY A 79 9.12 -4.28 0.68
C GLY A 79 10.00 -4.96 -0.38
N ASN A 80 10.74 -6.01 -0.04
CA ASN A 80 11.55 -6.74 -1.01
C ASN A 80 10.69 -7.70 -1.85
N ALA A 81 10.29 -7.26 -3.04
CA ALA A 81 9.45 -8.02 -3.96
C ALA A 81 10.12 -9.30 -4.51
N VAL A 82 11.46 -9.37 -4.52
CA VAL A 82 12.21 -10.56 -4.92
C VAL A 82 12.08 -11.64 -3.86
N ASN A 83 12.31 -11.28 -2.59
CA ASN A 83 12.16 -12.20 -1.46
C ASN A 83 10.70 -12.61 -1.24
N ALA A 84 9.75 -11.72 -1.53
CA ALA A 84 8.32 -12.04 -1.54
C ALA A 84 7.90 -12.93 -2.73
N GLU A 85 8.82 -13.21 -3.67
CA GLU A 85 8.59 -13.93 -4.93
C GLU A 85 7.40 -13.39 -5.75
N MET A 86 7.10 -12.10 -5.60
CA MET A 86 5.82 -11.56 -6.02
C MET A 86 5.68 -11.50 -7.54
N VAL A 87 6.64 -10.88 -8.23
CA VAL A 87 6.64 -10.78 -9.70
C VAL A 87 6.54 -12.17 -10.36
N LYS A 88 7.35 -13.11 -9.85
CA LYS A 88 7.39 -14.49 -10.32
C LYS A 88 6.03 -15.16 -10.18
N ALA A 89 5.35 -14.99 -9.04
CA ALA A 89 4.05 -15.59 -8.81
C ALA A 89 2.96 -15.04 -9.74
N PHE A 90 2.98 -13.75 -10.07
CA PHE A 90 2.02 -13.16 -11.03
C PHE A 90 2.23 -13.72 -12.45
N ILE A 91 3.46 -13.77 -12.96
CA ILE A 91 3.77 -14.32 -14.29
C ILE A 91 3.47 -15.83 -14.36
N LEU A 92 3.76 -16.56 -13.28
CA LEU A 92 3.49 -17.99 -13.20
C LEU A 92 2.05 -18.31 -12.78
N SER A 93 1.21 -17.32 -12.49
CA SER A 93 -0.18 -17.58 -12.11
C SER A 93 -0.92 -18.31 -13.22
N GLY A 94 -1.88 -19.16 -12.84
CA GLY A 94 -2.72 -19.86 -13.82
C GLY A 94 -3.50 -18.87 -14.69
N GLU A 95 -3.97 -17.77 -14.11
CA GLU A 95 -4.67 -16.71 -14.83
C GLU A 95 -3.79 -16.04 -15.88
N TYR A 96 -2.58 -15.58 -15.51
CA TYR A 96 -1.67 -14.94 -16.46
C TYR A 96 -1.33 -15.87 -17.62
N ARG A 97 -0.97 -17.13 -17.32
CA ARG A 97 -0.63 -18.11 -18.36
C ARG A 97 -1.81 -18.42 -19.27
N HIS A 98 -3.01 -18.56 -18.72
CA HIS A 98 -4.20 -18.86 -19.52
C HIS A 98 -4.62 -17.70 -20.43
N ARG A 99 -4.47 -16.45 -19.97
CA ARG A 99 -4.93 -15.27 -20.72
C ARG A 99 -3.86 -14.68 -21.64
N PHE A 100 -2.59 -14.76 -21.25
CA PHE A 100 -1.48 -14.02 -21.86
C PHE A 100 -0.20 -14.83 -22.05
N GLY A 101 -0.17 -16.10 -21.60
CA GLY A 101 0.96 -16.99 -21.82
C GLY A 101 1.03 -17.50 -23.26
N PRO A 102 2.18 -18.07 -23.69
CA PRO A 102 2.31 -18.78 -24.96
C PRO A 102 1.39 -19.99 -25.07
#